data_AF-A0A976JQJ3-F1
#
_entry.id   AF-A0A976JQJ3-F1
#
_cell.length_a   1.000
_cell.length_b   1.000
_cell.length_c   1.000
_cell.angle_alpha   90.00
_cell.angle_beta   90.00
_cell.angle_gamma   90.00
#
_symmetry.space_group_name_H-M   'P 1'
#
loop_
_entity.id
_entity.type
_entity.pdbx_description
1 polymer ?
#
loop_
_entity_poly.entity_id
_entity_poly.type
_entity_poly.pdbx_seq_one_letter_code
_entity_poly.pdbx_strand_id
1 'polypeptide(L)'
;MSQQGKIATDDPVASLLADYRAMKDVPDELIGPDGAIRPVWSSLIDAVARMTPDEIALRKSRGDQYLTDAGVFYRQYGTKDAAERDWPLSHMPVLIDEEEWRHISSGLIQRAELLEQVVADIYGENKLVANGHLPASLVANNPEWLRPLVGVKPASGHFLHFVA
;
A
#
# COMPACT_ATOMS: atom_id res chain seq x y z
N MET A 1 -56.60 -2.43 -8.66
CA MET A 1 -55.60 -3.53 -8.73
C MET A 1 -54.35 -2.96 -9.38
N SER A 2 -53.48 -2.35 -8.58
CA SER A 2 -52.22 -1.77 -9.06
C SER A 2 -51.08 -2.69 -8.64
N GLN A 3 -50.52 -3.45 -9.59
CA GLN A 3 -49.16 -3.98 -9.46
C GLN A 3 -48.25 -3.02 -10.22
N GLN A 4 -47.56 -2.16 -9.47
CA GLN A 4 -46.40 -1.45 -10.00
C GLN A 4 -45.22 -2.41 -9.93
N GLY A 5 -44.76 -2.86 -11.10
CA GLY A 5 -43.56 -3.65 -11.25
C GLY A 5 -42.36 -2.88 -10.74
N LYS A 6 -41.62 -3.48 -9.80
CA LYS A 6 -40.28 -3.05 -9.41
C LYS A 6 -39.39 -3.29 -10.63
N ILE A 7 -39.02 -2.22 -11.34
CA ILE A 7 -38.02 -2.29 -12.39
C ILE A 7 -36.71 -2.63 -11.68
N ALA A 8 -36.29 -3.90 -11.74
CA ALA A 8 -34.95 -4.28 -11.35
C ALA A 8 -34.00 -3.53 -12.30
N THR A 9 -33.11 -2.73 -11.73
CA THR A 9 -32.09 -2.01 -12.49
C THR A 9 -31.25 -3.07 -13.22
N ASP A 10 -31.36 -3.15 -14.54
CA ASP A 10 -30.65 -4.10 -15.41
C ASP A 10 -29.15 -3.76 -15.55
N ASP A 11 -28.60 -3.07 -14.55
CA ASP A 11 -27.21 -2.65 -14.46
C ASP A 11 -26.47 -3.59 -13.51
N PRO A 12 -25.64 -4.50 -14.04
CA PRO A 12 -24.89 -5.46 -13.25
C PRO A 12 -23.97 -4.79 -12.22
N VAL A 13 -23.43 -3.60 -12.53
CA VAL A 13 -22.53 -2.87 -11.63
C VAL A 13 -23.30 -2.32 -10.44
N ALA A 14 -24.48 -1.72 -10.68
CA ALA A 14 -25.35 -1.26 -9.62
C ALA A 14 -25.79 -2.41 -8.70
N SER A 15 -26.06 -3.60 -9.26
CA SER A 15 -26.37 -4.79 -8.46
C SER A 15 -25.18 -5.28 -7.64
N LEU A 16 -23.97 -5.29 -8.21
CA LEU A 16 -22.75 -5.70 -7.51
C LEU A 16 -22.43 -4.78 -6.31
N LEU A 17 -22.69 -3.48 -6.46
CA LEU A 17 -22.38 -2.47 -5.46
C LEU A 17 -23.56 -2.12 -4.54
N ALA A 18 -24.68 -2.84 -4.61
CA ALA A 18 -25.90 -2.52 -3.88
C ALA A 18 -25.69 -2.39 -2.35
N ASP A 19 -24.79 -3.20 -1.79
CA ASP A 19 -24.44 -3.21 -0.36
C ASP A 19 -23.12 -2.50 -0.05
N TYR A 20 -22.45 -1.93 -1.06
CA TYR A 20 -21.21 -1.19 -0.87
C TYR A 20 -21.47 0.14 -0.17
N ARG A 21 -20.74 0.43 0.90
CA ARG A 21 -20.88 1.67 1.68
C ARG A 21 -19.50 2.25 1.95
N ALA A 22 -19.18 3.35 1.26
CA ALA A 22 -18.02 4.15 1.58
C ALA A 22 -18.13 4.70 3.01
N MET A 23 -17.02 4.70 3.74
CA MET A 23 -16.98 5.24 5.10
C MET A 23 -17.07 6.77 5.07
N LYS A 24 -17.89 7.32 5.96
CA LYS A 24 -18.01 8.78 6.09
C LYS A 24 -16.67 9.37 6.55
N ASP A 25 -16.27 10.46 5.91
CA ASP A 25 -15.05 11.23 6.22
C ASP A 25 -13.73 10.47 6.00
N VAL A 26 -13.76 9.33 5.29
CA VAL A 26 -12.57 8.55 4.89
C VAL A 26 -12.54 8.49 3.36
N PRO A 27 -11.41 8.83 2.71
CA PRO A 27 -11.27 8.64 1.27
C PRO A 27 -11.47 7.17 0.89
N ASP A 28 -12.31 6.95 -0.11
CA ASP A 28 -12.61 5.61 -0.62
C ASP A 28 -11.81 5.35 -1.92
N GLU A 29 -11.27 4.14 -2.04
CA GLU A 29 -10.44 3.72 -3.18
C GLU A 29 -11.29 3.40 -4.41
N LEU A 30 -12.54 2.95 -4.24
CA LEU A 30 -13.44 2.62 -5.34
C LEU A 30 -14.30 3.82 -5.74
N ILE A 31 -14.85 4.53 -4.76
CA ILE A 31 -15.79 5.64 -4.96
C ILE A 31 -15.06 6.98 -4.82
N GLY A 32 -15.15 7.81 -5.87
CA GLY A 32 -14.61 9.15 -5.90
C GLY A 32 -15.39 10.14 -5.03
N PRO A 33 -14.83 11.35 -4.78
CA PRO A 33 -15.49 12.39 -3.98
C PRO A 33 -16.84 12.86 -4.54
N ASP A 34 -17.08 12.67 -5.84
CA ASP A 34 -18.32 12.96 -6.55
C ASP A 34 -19.37 11.84 -6.41
N GLY A 35 -19.03 10.74 -5.74
CA GLY A 35 -19.88 9.56 -5.57
C GLY A 35 -19.85 8.60 -6.76
N ALA A 36 -19.07 8.88 -7.80
CA ALA A 36 -18.91 7.99 -8.95
C ALA A 36 -17.80 6.94 -8.70
N ILE A 37 -17.82 5.84 -9.44
CA ILE A 37 -16.72 4.88 -9.44
C ILE A 37 -15.49 5.56 -10.06
N ARG A 38 -14.33 5.47 -9.41
CA ARG A 38 -13.09 6.02 -9.94
C ARG A 38 -12.73 5.36 -11.28
N PRO A 39 -12.27 6.12 -12.29
CA PRO A 39 -12.02 5.59 -13.63
C PRO A 39 -11.11 4.36 -13.68
N VAL A 40 -10.08 4.30 -12.84
CA VAL A 40 -9.12 3.18 -12.75
C VAL A 40 -9.82 1.85 -12.42
N TRP A 41 -10.96 1.89 -11.72
CA TRP A 41 -11.71 0.71 -11.33
C TRP A 41 -12.74 0.24 -12.35
N SER A 42 -13.12 1.09 -13.31
CA SER A 42 -14.25 0.84 -14.22
C SER A 42 -14.14 -0.50 -14.94
N SER A 43 -12.98 -0.77 -15.56
CA SER A 43 -12.75 -2.00 -16.32
C SER A 43 -12.78 -3.27 -15.45
N LEU A 44 -12.24 -3.20 -14.23
CA LEU A 44 -12.25 -4.34 -13.31
C LEU A 44 -13.66 -4.60 -12.79
N ILE A 45 -14.37 -3.55 -12.37
CA ILE A 45 -15.72 -3.66 -11.84
C ILE A 45 -16.69 -4.16 -12.90
N ASP A 46 -16.61 -3.65 -14.13
CA ASP A 46 -17.41 -4.14 -15.26
C ASP A 46 -17.16 -5.63 -15.52
N ALA A 47 -15.90 -6.06 -15.46
CA ALA A 47 -15.54 -7.47 -15.65
C ALA A 47 -16.10 -8.34 -14.52
N VAL A 48 -15.97 -7.92 -13.27
CA VAL A 48 -16.48 -8.65 -12.09
C VAL A 48 -18.01 -8.70 -12.09
N ALA A 49 -18.68 -7.60 -12.44
CA ALA A 49 -20.13 -7.51 -12.47
C ALA A 49 -20.78 -8.44 -13.50
N ARG A 50 -20.04 -8.83 -14.56
CA ARG A 50 -20.50 -9.79 -15.56
C ARG A 50 -20.25 -11.25 -15.19
N MET A 51 -19.51 -11.52 -14.12
CA MET A 51 -19.22 -12.89 -13.67
C MET A 51 -20.37 -13.42 -12.81
N THR A 52 -20.65 -14.70 -12.99
CA THR A 52 -21.51 -15.45 -12.08
C THR A 52 -20.84 -15.68 -10.72
N PRO A 53 -21.60 -15.92 -9.65
CA PRO A 53 -21.04 -16.26 -8.33
C PRO A 53 -20.07 -17.45 -8.38
N ASP A 54 -20.36 -18.47 -9.18
CA ASP A 54 -19.52 -19.67 -9.33
C ASP A 54 -18.18 -19.34 -10.01
N GLU A 55 -18.19 -18.48 -11.02
CA GLU A 55 -16.99 -18.00 -11.70
C GLU A 55 -16.09 -17.17 -10.78
N ILE A 56 -16.68 -16.37 -9.88
CA ILE A 56 -15.93 -15.63 -8.86
C ILE A 56 -15.33 -16.61 -7.84
N ALA A 57 -16.13 -17.56 -7.33
CA ALA A 57 -15.67 -18.56 -6.38
C ALA A 57 -14.52 -19.41 -6.93
N LEU A 58 -14.61 -19.82 -8.19
CA LEU A 58 -13.55 -20.56 -8.89
C LEU A 58 -12.25 -19.74 -8.99
N ARG A 59 -12.34 -18.45 -9.30
CA ARG A 59 -11.15 -17.56 -9.36
C ARG A 59 -10.52 -17.35 -7.99
N LYS A 60 -11.32 -17.19 -6.93
CA LYS A 60 -10.82 -17.10 -5.55
C LYS A 60 -10.07 -18.36 -5.14
N SER A 61 -10.69 -19.54 -5.34
CA SER A 61 -10.07 -20.84 -5.06
C SER A 61 -8.76 -21.06 -5.81
N ARG A 62 -8.65 -20.59 -7.07
CA ARG A 62 -7.39 -20.65 -7.82
C ARG A 62 -6.30 -19.76 -7.20
N GLY A 63 -6.67 -18.58 -6.70
CA GLY A 63 -5.75 -17.69 -5.99
C GLY A 63 -5.22 -18.32 -4.70
N ASP A 64 -6.10 -18.96 -3.93
CA ASP A 64 -5.73 -19.67 -2.70
C ASP A 64 -4.80 -20.85 -2.99
N GLN A 65 -5.13 -21.65 -4.00
CA GLN A 65 -4.30 -22.78 -4.41
C GLN A 65 -2.92 -22.31 -4.88
N TYR A 66 -2.86 -21.21 -5.64
CA TYR A 66 -1.59 -20.65 -6.09
C TYR A 66 -0.69 -20.25 -4.91
N LEU A 67 -1.24 -19.63 -3.86
CA LEU A 67 -0.45 -19.28 -2.67
C LEU A 67 0.04 -20.50 -1.91
N THR A 68 -0.82 -21.52 -1.81
CA THR A 68 -0.46 -22.81 -1.21
C THR A 68 0.70 -23.46 -1.97
N ASP A 69 0.61 -23.51 -3.30
CA ASP A 69 1.62 -24.12 -4.17
C ASP A 69 2.94 -23.34 -4.19
N ALA A 70 2.86 -22.01 -4.10
CA ALA A 70 4.03 -21.12 -4.03
C ALA A 70 4.75 -21.18 -2.67
N GLY A 71 4.19 -21.88 -1.68
CA GLY A 71 4.77 -22.02 -0.35
C GLY A 71 4.82 -20.70 0.44
N VAL A 72 3.93 -19.76 0.14
CA VAL A 72 3.87 -18.45 0.81
C VAL A 72 3.13 -18.63 2.14
N PHE A 73 3.87 -18.91 3.20
CA PHE A 73 3.35 -19.03 4.56
C PHE A 73 3.88 -17.89 5.45
N TYR A 74 3.06 -17.36 6.35
CA TYR A 74 3.54 -16.43 7.38
C TYR A 74 3.73 -17.15 8.71
N ARG A 75 4.93 -17.03 9.30
CA ARG A 75 5.22 -17.56 10.63
C ARG A 75 4.84 -16.54 11.69
N GLN A 76 3.86 -16.87 12.53
CA GLN A 76 3.55 -16.07 13.71
C GLN A 76 4.60 -16.33 14.80
N TYR A 77 5.53 -15.40 15.00
CA TYR A 77 6.43 -15.43 16.14
C TYR A 77 5.68 -14.96 17.40
N GLY A 78 5.43 -15.85 18.37
CA GLY A 78 4.87 -15.45 19.68
C GLY A 78 4.07 -16.48 20.47
N THR A 79 3.62 -17.58 19.86
CA THR A 79 2.86 -18.65 20.57
C THR A 79 3.61 -19.97 20.53
N LYS A 80 3.51 -20.76 21.60
CA LYS A 80 4.16 -22.08 21.76
C LYS A 80 3.80 -23.09 20.66
N ASP A 81 2.74 -22.83 19.92
CA ASP A 81 2.38 -23.53 18.69
C ASP A 81 2.70 -22.63 17.50
N ALA A 82 3.88 -22.84 16.90
CA ALA A 82 4.23 -22.28 15.61
C ALA A 82 3.45 -23.02 14.51
N ALA A 83 2.13 -22.87 14.50
CA ALA A 83 1.29 -23.37 13.42
C ALA A 83 1.54 -22.51 12.18
N GLU A 84 1.92 -23.15 11.07
CA GLU A 84 1.93 -22.49 9.76
C GLU A 84 0.49 -22.05 9.45
N ARG A 85 0.33 -20.77 9.11
CA ARG A 85 -0.96 -20.21 8.68
C ARG A 85 -0.83 -19.72 7.24
N ASP A 86 -1.91 -19.92 6.49
CA ASP A 86 -2.06 -19.42 5.14
C ASP A 86 -1.90 -17.89 5.11
N TRP A 87 -1.24 -17.40 4.07
CA TRP A 87 -1.10 -15.96 3.87
C TRP A 87 -2.46 -15.32 3.58
N PRO A 88 -2.89 -14.30 4.35
CA PRO A 88 -4.19 -13.66 4.12
C PRO A 88 -4.15 -12.82 2.83
N LEU A 89 -4.71 -13.37 1.75
CA LEU A 89 -4.81 -12.68 0.45
C LEU A 89 -6.16 -11.98 0.32
N SER A 90 -6.14 -10.70 -0.01
CA SER A 90 -7.30 -10.06 -0.63
C SER A 90 -7.35 -10.45 -2.10
N HIS A 91 -8.41 -11.13 -2.53
CA HIS A 91 -8.62 -11.44 -3.94
C HIS A 91 -8.96 -10.22 -4.79
N MET A 92 -9.37 -9.13 -4.15
CA MET A 92 -9.58 -7.85 -4.83
C MET A 92 -8.28 -7.04 -4.74
N PRO A 93 -7.66 -6.69 -5.87
CA PRO A 93 -6.47 -5.85 -5.87
C PRO A 93 -6.85 -4.42 -5.48
N VAL A 94 -5.90 -3.65 -4.95
CA VAL A 94 -6.01 -2.19 -4.92
C VAL A 94 -5.46 -1.67 -6.24
N LEU A 95 -6.29 -0.96 -7.01
CA LEU A 95 -5.88 -0.38 -8.27
C LEU A 95 -5.38 1.05 -8.05
N ILE A 96 -4.20 1.36 -8.57
CA ILE A 96 -3.59 2.68 -8.53
C ILE A 96 -3.45 3.14 -9.98
N ASP A 97 -3.90 4.36 -10.28
CA ASP A 97 -3.76 4.94 -11.61
C ASP A 97 -2.29 5.13 -11.98
N GLU A 98 -1.95 5.05 -13.27
CA GLU A 98 -0.57 5.19 -13.72
C GLU A 98 0.01 6.58 -13.38
N GLU A 99 -0.75 7.65 -13.55
CA GLU A 99 -0.30 9.01 -13.24
C GLU A 99 -0.10 9.18 -11.72
N GLU A 100 -1.02 8.64 -10.93
CA GLU A 100 -0.92 8.61 -9.48
C GLU A 100 0.33 7.85 -9.03
N TRP A 101 0.57 6.66 -9.59
CA TRP A 101 1.76 5.87 -9.28
C TRP A 101 3.06 6.59 -9.68
N ARG A 102 3.07 7.29 -10.82
CA ARG A 102 4.22 8.13 -11.22
C ARG A 102 4.48 9.25 -10.23
N HIS A 103 3.43 9.88 -9.72
CA HIS A 103 3.58 10.92 -8.69
C HIS A 103 4.11 10.34 -7.37
N ILE A 104 3.51 9.25 -6.88
CA ILE A 104 3.92 8.57 -5.65
C ILE A 104 5.38 8.11 -5.75
N SER A 105 5.74 7.42 -6.83
CA SER A 105 7.10 6.91 -7.03
C SER A 105 8.13 8.04 -7.10
N SER A 106 7.84 9.14 -7.79
CA SER A 106 8.72 10.32 -7.81
C SER A 106 8.90 10.91 -6.39
N GLY A 107 7.84 10.99 -5.60
CA GLY A 107 7.90 11.48 -4.23
C GLY A 107 8.71 10.55 -3.31
N LEU A 108 8.57 9.23 -3.47
CA LEU A 108 9.33 8.23 -2.73
C LEU A 108 10.83 8.31 -3.05
N ILE A 109 11.19 8.46 -4.33
CA ILE A 109 12.58 8.65 -4.76
C ILE A 109 13.17 9.91 -4.13
N GLN A 110 12.47 11.05 -4.26
CA GLN A 110 12.91 12.31 -3.65
C GLN A 110 13.12 12.16 -2.14
N ARG A 111 12.20 11.48 -1.45
CA ARG A 111 12.31 11.28 0.00
C ARG A 111 13.49 10.38 0.37
N ALA A 112 13.75 9.32 -0.39
CA ALA A 112 14.91 8.45 -0.16
C ALA A 112 16.23 9.23 -0.36
N GLU A 113 16.33 10.03 -1.41
CA GLU A 113 17.49 10.90 -1.66
C GLU A 113 17.69 11.94 -0.57
N LEU A 114 16.61 12.56 -0.09
CA LEU A 114 16.67 13.49 1.03
C LEU A 114 17.18 12.81 2.30
N LEU A 115 16.65 11.64 2.64
CA LEU A 115 17.07 10.89 3.82
C LEU A 115 18.54 10.46 3.72
N GLU A 116 18.99 10.01 2.55
CA GLU A 116 20.39 9.69 2.31
C GLU A 116 21.29 10.90 2.55
N GLN A 117 20.95 12.07 2.00
CA GLN A 117 21.71 13.29 2.19
C GLN A 117 21.73 13.76 3.65
N VAL A 118 20.61 13.62 4.36
CA VAL A 118 20.53 13.94 5.80
C VAL A 118 21.45 13.03 6.61
N VAL A 119 21.45 11.71 6.35
CA VAL A 119 22.34 10.77 7.05
C VAL A 119 23.80 11.04 6.72
N ALA A 120 24.12 11.29 5.44
CA ALA A 120 25.46 11.63 5.01
C ALA A 120 25.98 12.94 5.61
N ASP A 121 25.12 13.94 5.78
CA ASP A 121 25.47 15.19 6.46
C ASP A 121 25.74 14.96 7.96
N ILE A 122 24.84 14.27 8.66
CA ILE A 122 24.95 14.01 10.10
C ILE A 122 26.24 13.25 10.45
N TYR A 123 26.63 12.26 9.64
CA TYR A 123 27.88 11.53 9.82
C TYR A 123 29.10 12.20 9.16
N GLY A 124 28.89 13.23 8.34
CA GLY A 124 29.92 13.97 7.62
C GLY A 124 30.19 15.35 8.23
N GLU A 125 29.92 16.38 7.44
CA GLU A 125 30.25 17.78 7.78
C GLU A 125 29.27 18.41 8.78
N ASN A 126 28.12 17.78 9.01
CA ASN A 126 27.08 18.18 9.95
C ASN A 126 26.59 19.62 9.75
N LYS A 127 26.42 20.01 8.49
CA LYS A 127 25.99 21.35 8.07
C LYS A 127 24.57 21.66 8.54
N LEU A 128 23.67 20.67 8.56
CA LEU A 128 22.30 20.85 9.00
C LEU A 128 22.26 21.32 10.47
N VAL A 129 23.12 20.78 11.33
CA VAL A 129 23.25 21.25 12.72
C VAL A 129 23.99 22.58 12.78
N ALA A 130 25.12 22.71 12.07
CA ALA A 130 25.92 23.94 12.09
C ALA A 130 25.13 25.18 11.62
N ASN A 131 24.23 25.00 10.66
CA ASN A 131 23.37 26.06 10.12
C ASN A 131 22.04 26.21 10.87
N GLY A 132 21.79 25.39 11.91
CA GLY A 132 20.59 25.49 12.74
C GLY A 132 19.31 24.91 12.14
N HIS A 133 19.40 24.16 11.02
CA HIS A 133 18.26 23.43 10.45
C HIS A 133 17.87 22.20 11.27
N LEU A 134 18.83 21.61 11.98
CA LEU A 134 18.62 20.45 12.86
C LEU A 134 19.16 20.75 14.27
N PRO A 135 18.36 20.59 15.34
CA PRO A 135 18.88 20.76 16.70
C PRO A 135 19.95 19.71 17.02
N ALA A 136 21.12 20.14 17.50
CA ALA A 136 22.21 19.24 17.88
C ALA A 136 21.78 18.18 18.91
N SER A 137 20.88 18.56 19.83
CA SER A 137 20.34 17.66 20.85
C SER A 137 19.51 16.52 20.27
N LEU A 138 18.86 16.72 19.11
CA LEU A 138 18.07 15.68 18.46
C LEU A 138 18.95 14.55 17.94
N VAL A 139 20.13 14.90 17.41
CA VAL A 139 21.12 13.91 16.96
C VAL A 139 21.86 13.29 18.15
N ALA A 140 22.43 14.13 19.02
CA ALA A 140 23.35 13.66 20.06
C ALA A 140 22.69 12.80 21.16
N ASN A 141 21.37 12.95 21.37
CA ASN A 141 20.59 12.17 22.33
C ASN A 141 19.87 10.98 21.70
N ASN A 142 19.95 10.80 20.38
CA ASN A 142 19.34 9.64 19.74
C ASN A 142 20.20 8.38 19.98
N PRO A 143 19.68 7.32 20.63
CA PRO A 143 20.44 6.10 20.87
C PRO A 143 20.88 5.39 19.58
N GLU A 144 20.17 5.62 18.47
CA GLU A 144 20.49 5.04 17.15
C GLU A 144 21.56 5.84 16.39
N TRP A 145 22.02 6.97 16.93
CA TRP A 145 23.14 7.72 16.33
C TRP A 145 24.48 7.10 16.74
N LEU A 146 25.17 6.53 15.75
CA LEU A 146 26.39 5.77 15.95
C LEU A 146 27.62 6.67 15.82
N ARG A 147 28.04 7.28 16.93
CA ARG A 147 29.27 8.11 17.00
C ARG A 147 30.49 7.53 16.27
N PRO A 148 30.79 6.21 16.30
CA PRO A 148 31.92 5.64 15.57
C PRO A 148 31.87 5.79 14.04
N LEU A 149 30.71 6.07 13.46
CA LEU A 149 30.55 6.27 12.02
C LEU A 149 30.85 7.70 11.55
N VAL A 150 31.09 8.64 12.46
CA VAL A 150 31.42 10.02 12.07
C VAL A 150 32.73 10.06 11.28
N GLY A 151 32.69 10.65 10.10
CA GLY A 151 33.80 10.73 9.15
C GLY A 151 33.98 9.48 8.27
N VAL A 152 33.23 8.41 8.52
CA VAL A 152 33.27 7.19 7.69
C VAL A 152 32.51 7.45 6.39
N LYS A 153 33.14 7.11 5.26
CA LYS A 153 32.48 7.11 3.95
C LYS A 153 32.15 5.68 3.55
N PRO A 154 30.88 5.33 3.30
CA PRO A 154 30.51 4.02 2.80
C PRO A 154 31.24 3.72 1.49
N ALA A 155 31.73 2.49 1.33
CA ALA A 155 32.41 2.07 0.09
C ALA A 155 31.47 2.11 -1.13
N SER A 156 30.16 1.91 -0.90
CA SER A 156 29.10 2.05 -1.90
C SER A 156 28.79 3.49 -2.28
N GLY A 157 29.26 4.48 -1.50
CA GLY A 157 28.85 5.87 -1.62
C GLY A 157 27.49 6.19 -0.99
N HIS A 158 26.79 5.20 -0.42
CA HIS A 158 25.46 5.36 0.17
C HIS A 158 25.39 4.79 1.58
N PHE A 159 24.73 5.50 2.50
CA PHE A 159 24.41 4.99 3.84
C PHE A 159 23.13 4.14 3.83
N LEU A 160 22.13 4.56 3.06
CA LEU A 160 20.83 3.92 2.94
C LEU A 160 20.79 3.06 1.66
N HIS A 161 20.65 1.76 1.86
CA HIS A 161 20.47 0.80 0.76
C HIS A 161 19.01 0.39 0.54
N PHE A 162 18.19 0.58 1.58
CA PHE A 162 16.79 0.18 1.59
C PHE A 162 16.01 1.14 2.48
N VAL A 163 14.85 1.57 2.00
CA VAL A 163 13.90 2.43 2.72
C VAL A 163 12.53 1.80 2.47
N ALA A 164 11.85 1.38 3.55
CA ALA A 164 10.52 0.80 3.52
C ALA A 164 9.68 1.26 4.70
#